data_AF-A0A1Q7AP94-F1
#
_entry.id   AF-A0A1Q7AP94-F1
#
_cell.length_a   1.000
_cell.length_b   1.000
_cell.length_c   1.000
_cell.angle_alpha   90.00
_cell.angle_beta   90.00
_cell.angle_gamma   90.00
#
_symmetry.space_group_name_H-M   'P 1'
#
loop_
_entity.id
_entity.type
_entity.pdbx_description
1 polymer ?
#
loop_
_entity_poly.entity_id
_entity_poly.type
_entity_poly.pdbx_seq_one_letter_code
_entity_poly.pdbx_strand_id
1 'polypeptide(L)'
;MQQRYRRKVVSSRVRRKRFSPFMLIGLSVPVVLTLIVSTVFILPRLGSRAAAVNGDCTLIVPSNPLSAQGLATPYQLVATDPANGACNESNKVQAAFVQGAVIDPATGQISIYNPLVIDQGTQPAATPAVAQLPANGVVALWFGFNGNNLTLQGTNGSLEQGRCVNGVNGSIFGQFAYCNAPAFFRAANNAMRAGLLNAPPLGMANDGKVCPSVRDFGVVDMDQSDNVVTSYLVTANGQTAQVTTANMTALQNTQTQVNGSDNRLLAVAMDGALGCTPWMAPDLANPGHMLPALPLNELQAARLQAPPVARVPANDPMVITNNQPDINKLNAYRRGVDQSPVSTLVAASTTTYCRHLLAIGPARIQLDMQLTQGRPSPDPAVANSLFTFLAQRFVASYGANGLNCVGLLNKPDPITVTTDANGVATSTTLTTGAAVTPTAGASSTTGVPATPTAPTMSPPQSPTTVVGITPTPTTGASTTPTVPPTGSTATPTMGPGN
;
A
#
# COMPACT_ATOMS: atom_id res chain seq x y z
N MET A 1 81.72 19.22 -43.46
CA MET A 1 82.80 20.18 -43.17
C MET A 1 82.43 21.00 -41.94
N GLN A 2 83.41 21.21 -41.07
CA GLN A 2 83.35 21.99 -39.84
C GLN A 2 82.92 23.45 -40.10
N GLN A 3 82.21 24.10 -39.16
CA GLN A 3 82.81 25.18 -38.35
C GLN A 3 81.81 25.78 -37.35
N ARG A 4 82.41 26.20 -36.23
CA ARG A 4 81.82 26.71 -34.99
C ARG A 4 81.69 28.25 -35.01
N TYR A 5 81.09 28.76 -33.93
CA TYR A 5 81.33 30.06 -33.24
C TYR A 5 80.56 31.27 -33.82
N ARG A 6 79.82 32.10 -33.05
CA ARG A 6 80.17 32.80 -31.79
C ARG A 6 78.93 33.37 -31.04
N ARG A 7 79.04 33.45 -29.70
CA ARG A 7 78.16 34.17 -28.75
C ARG A 7 78.33 35.70 -28.85
N LYS A 8 77.28 36.45 -28.45
CA LYS A 8 77.40 37.64 -27.58
C LYS A 8 76.20 37.73 -26.61
N VAL A 9 76.51 38.12 -25.38
CA VAL A 9 75.71 38.19 -24.15
C VAL A 9 75.30 39.65 -23.87
N VAL A 10 74.37 39.85 -22.92
CA VAL A 10 74.11 41.02 -22.02
C VAL A 10 72.65 41.51 -22.18
N SER A 11 71.81 41.78 -21.16
CA SER A 11 71.82 41.63 -19.70
C SER A 11 70.45 42.09 -19.14
N SER A 12 69.98 41.45 -18.06
CA SER A 12 69.08 41.97 -16.99
C SER A 12 67.63 42.32 -17.39
N ARG A 13 66.57 42.15 -16.58
CA ARG A 13 66.41 42.05 -15.11
C ARG A 13 65.28 41.08 -14.76
N VAL A 14 65.49 40.31 -13.69
CA VAL A 14 64.44 39.63 -12.93
C VAL A 14 63.57 40.68 -12.24
N ARG A 15 62.26 40.68 -12.51
CA ARG A 15 61.25 41.29 -11.63
C ARG A 15 60.23 40.22 -11.27
N ARG A 16 60.32 39.73 -10.03
CA ARG A 16 59.24 39.03 -9.34
C ARG A 16 58.02 39.95 -9.33
N LYS A 17 56.93 39.55 -9.97
CA LYS A 17 55.61 40.14 -9.69
C LYS A 17 54.96 39.34 -8.56
N ARG A 18 54.60 40.09 -7.53
CA ARG A 18 53.95 39.66 -6.29
C ARG A 18 52.55 39.13 -6.61
N PHE A 19 52.17 38.04 -5.95
CA PHE A 19 50.79 37.59 -5.81
C PHE A 19 49.94 38.73 -5.23
N SER A 20 48.81 39.01 -5.88
CA SER A 20 47.74 39.86 -5.35
C SER A 20 46.53 38.95 -5.07
N PRO A 21 45.93 39.00 -3.86
CA PRO A 21 44.96 38.00 -3.39
C PRO A 21 43.51 38.24 -3.85
N PHE A 22 43.28 39.00 -4.93
CA PHE A 22 41.92 39.40 -5.36
C PHE A 22 41.57 38.99 -6.80
N MET A 23 42.06 37.84 -7.26
CA MET A 23 41.66 37.26 -8.56
C MET A 23 41.13 35.83 -8.39
N LEU A 24 40.19 35.67 -7.45
CA LEU A 24 39.36 34.47 -7.24
C LEU A 24 37.90 34.87 -6.97
N ILE A 25 37.37 35.74 -7.81
CA ILE A 25 35.93 36.00 -7.90
C ILE A 25 35.63 36.03 -9.40
N GLY A 26 34.99 34.97 -9.90
CA GLY A 26 34.60 34.87 -11.31
C GLY A 26 35.07 33.61 -12.03
N LEU A 27 34.97 32.44 -11.40
CA LEU A 27 34.92 31.12 -12.06
C LEU A 27 34.52 30.08 -11.02
N SER A 28 33.31 30.22 -10.48
CA SER A 28 32.78 29.33 -9.44
C SER A 28 31.29 29.08 -9.60
N VAL A 29 30.87 28.76 -10.84
CA VAL A 29 29.60 28.13 -11.26
C VAL A 29 29.88 27.73 -12.72
N PRO A 30 30.00 26.45 -13.19
CA PRO A 30 29.28 25.24 -12.78
C PRO A 30 30.08 23.90 -12.99
N VAL A 31 30.86 23.39 -12.02
CA VAL A 31 31.47 22.02 -12.13
C VAL A 31 31.55 21.29 -10.78
N VAL A 32 30.52 21.42 -9.94
CA VAL A 32 30.37 20.58 -8.72
C VAL A 32 29.00 19.89 -8.77
N LEU A 33 28.77 19.15 -9.86
CA LEU A 33 27.51 18.44 -10.08
C LEU A 33 27.77 17.08 -10.73
N THR A 34 28.75 16.35 -10.20
CA THR A 34 28.96 14.93 -10.48
C THR A 34 29.67 14.31 -9.29
N LEU A 35 29.12 13.21 -8.77
CA LEU A 35 29.54 12.41 -7.61
C LEU A 35 28.82 12.75 -6.29
N ILE A 36 27.62 12.19 -6.14
CA ILE A 36 27.09 11.46 -4.95
C ILE A 36 25.68 11.03 -5.37
N VAL A 37 25.47 9.81 -5.88
CA VAL A 37 24.14 9.18 -5.87
C VAL A 37 24.32 7.66 -5.90
N SER A 38 24.40 7.07 -4.72
CA SER A 38 24.18 5.64 -4.52
C SER A 38 23.64 5.45 -3.11
N THR A 39 22.32 5.62 -2.97
CA THR A 39 21.51 5.05 -1.90
C THR A 39 20.07 5.04 -2.41
N VAL A 40 19.51 3.84 -2.48
CA VAL A 40 18.08 3.55 -2.63
C VAL A 40 17.31 4.45 -1.65
N PHE A 41 16.20 5.06 -2.06
CA PHE A 41 15.42 6.00 -1.24
C PHE A 41 14.91 5.34 0.06
N ILE A 42 15.77 5.32 1.06
CA ILE A 42 15.49 5.68 2.44
C ILE A 42 16.16 7.05 2.57
N LEU A 43 15.45 8.10 2.98
CA LEU A 43 16.11 9.37 3.31
C LEU A 43 17.30 9.08 4.26
N PRO A 44 18.56 9.38 3.90
CA PRO A 44 19.64 9.24 4.85
C PRO A 44 19.47 10.34 5.89
N ARG A 45 19.14 9.95 7.13
CA ARG A 45 19.25 10.79 8.32
C ARG A 45 20.69 11.29 8.40
N LEU A 46 20.97 12.46 7.84
CA LEU A 46 22.24 13.17 8.06
C LEU A 46 22.19 13.83 9.44
N GLY A 47 22.30 13.00 10.48
CA GLY A 47 22.28 13.44 11.87
C GLY A 47 22.25 12.25 12.83
N SER A 48 23.44 11.89 13.34
CA SER A 48 23.76 10.81 14.30
C SER A 48 24.21 9.49 13.68
N ARG A 49 25.46 9.10 13.97
CA ARG A 49 26.02 7.75 13.72
C ARG A 49 25.41 6.72 14.69
N ALA A 50 24.08 6.60 14.70
CA ALA A 50 23.45 5.39 15.22
C ALA A 50 23.74 4.26 14.22
N ALA A 51 23.97 3.03 14.71
CA ALA A 51 23.98 1.86 13.83
C ALA A 51 22.70 1.87 12.99
N ALA A 52 22.80 1.58 11.69
CA ALA A 52 21.62 1.45 10.84
C ALA A 52 20.69 0.40 11.46
N VAL A 53 19.42 0.77 11.64
CA VAL A 53 18.40 -0.16 12.16
C VAL A 53 18.22 -1.29 11.15
N ASN A 54 18.17 -2.55 11.61
CA ASN A 54 17.99 -3.70 10.73
C ASN A 54 16.68 -3.56 9.93
N GLY A 55 16.79 -3.40 8.61
CA GLY A 55 15.64 -3.27 7.74
C GLY A 55 15.12 -4.60 7.20
N ASP A 56 15.79 -5.73 7.44
CA ASP A 56 15.47 -7.01 6.80
C ASP A 56 14.97 -8.02 7.85
N CYS A 57 13.66 -8.20 7.91
CA CYS A 57 13.00 -9.05 8.89
C CYS A 57 12.26 -10.22 8.23
N THR A 58 12.07 -11.28 9.00
CA THR A 58 11.27 -12.45 8.66
C THR A 58 10.02 -12.46 9.50
N LEU A 59 8.87 -12.71 8.89
CA LEU A 59 7.61 -12.96 9.57
C LEU A 59 7.27 -14.44 9.51
N ILE A 60 7.21 -15.08 10.67
CA ILE A 60 6.82 -16.47 10.81
C ILE A 60 5.30 -16.56 10.74
N VAL A 61 4.81 -17.22 9.70
CA VAL A 61 3.38 -17.43 9.43
C VAL A 61 2.90 -18.68 10.18
N PRO A 62 1.87 -18.57 11.05
CA PRO A 62 1.35 -19.70 11.82
C PRO A 62 0.71 -20.74 10.91
N SER A 63 0.61 -21.99 11.40
CA SER A 63 -0.08 -23.07 10.69
C SER A 63 -1.55 -22.74 10.44
N ASN A 64 -2.09 -23.19 9.31
CA ASN A 64 -3.47 -22.92 8.88
C ASN A 64 -3.85 -21.41 8.94
N PRO A 65 -3.08 -20.51 8.30
CA PRO A 65 -3.20 -19.06 8.50
C PRO A 65 -4.56 -18.48 8.06
N LEU A 66 -5.33 -19.22 7.26
CA LEU A 66 -6.66 -18.84 6.77
C LEU A 66 -7.82 -19.35 7.66
N SER A 67 -7.53 -20.04 8.76
CA SER A 67 -8.53 -20.52 9.71
C SER A 67 -8.76 -19.52 10.84
N ALA A 68 -9.88 -19.61 11.57
CA ALA A 68 -10.15 -18.77 12.74
C ALA A 68 -9.01 -18.83 13.78
N GLN A 69 -8.48 -20.03 14.04
CA GLN A 69 -7.34 -20.22 14.93
C GLN A 69 -6.06 -19.61 14.37
N GLY A 70 -5.79 -19.79 13.07
CA GLY A 70 -4.60 -19.21 12.41
C GLY A 70 -4.62 -17.68 12.40
N LEU A 71 -5.79 -17.07 12.21
CA LEU A 71 -5.99 -15.63 12.33
C LEU A 71 -5.73 -15.13 13.78
N ALA A 72 -6.19 -15.87 14.78
CA ALA A 72 -6.00 -15.52 16.19
C ALA A 72 -4.60 -15.86 16.73
N THR A 73 -3.80 -16.63 16.00
CA THR A 73 -2.44 -16.97 16.40
C THR A 73 -1.49 -15.84 16.02
N PRO A 74 -0.73 -15.26 16.97
CA PRO A 74 0.23 -14.21 16.64
C PRO A 74 1.28 -14.66 15.62
N TYR A 75 1.53 -13.79 14.64
CA TYR A 75 2.63 -13.90 13.71
C TYR A 75 3.89 -13.38 14.40
N GLN A 76 5.04 -14.02 14.18
CA GLN A 76 6.25 -13.71 14.93
C GLN A 76 7.28 -13.03 14.03
N LEU A 77 7.69 -11.83 14.40
CA LEU A 77 8.74 -11.07 13.75
C LEU A 77 10.12 -11.46 14.31
N VAL A 78 11.07 -11.69 13.42
CA VAL A 78 12.47 -11.98 13.75
C VAL A 78 13.39 -11.33 12.73
N ALA A 79 14.67 -11.13 13.07
CA ALA A 79 15.68 -10.75 12.09
C ALA A 79 15.88 -11.85 11.03
N THR A 80 15.94 -11.46 9.75
CA THR A 80 16.31 -12.41 8.68
C THR A 80 17.74 -12.90 8.87
N ASP A 81 18.64 -11.94 9.12
CA ASP A 81 20.01 -12.20 9.52
C ASP A 81 20.27 -11.51 10.87
N PRO A 82 20.37 -12.26 11.98
CA PRO A 82 20.65 -11.71 13.30
C PRO A 82 21.97 -10.92 13.38
N ALA A 83 22.93 -11.14 12.47
CA ALA A 83 24.18 -10.39 12.44
C ALA A 83 23.98 -8.91 12.08
N ASN A 84 22.87 -8.57 11.42
CA ASN A 84 22.51 -7.18 11.08
C ASN A 84 21.75 -6.46 12.20
N GLY A 85 21.54 -7.13 13.34
CA GLY A 85 20.79 -6.60 14.49
C GLY A 85 19.38 -7.19 14.61
N ALA A 86 18.72 -6.92 15.72
CA ALA A 86 17.38 -7.44 15.99
C ALA A 86 16.30 -6.71 15.17
N CYS A 87 15.18 -7.40 14.92
CA CYS A 87 13.92 -6.81 14.52
C CYS A 87 13.01 -6.71 15.74
N ASN A 88 12.33 -5.57 15.88
CA ASN A 88 11.43 -5.33 16.99
C ASN A 88 10.13 -4.67 16.51
N GLU A 89 8.99 -5.29 16.79
CA GLU A 89 7.68 -4.86 16.36
C GLU A 89 7.25 -3.52 16.99
N SER A 90 7.78 -3.19 18.17
CA SER A 90 7.59 -1.85 18.78
C SER A 90 8.43 -0.75 18.13
N ASN A 91 9.38 -1.10 17.26
CA ASN A 91 10.17 -0.14 16.49
C ASN A 91 9.43 0.26 15.22
N LYS A 92 9.09 1.55 15.11
CA LYS A 92 8.28 2.09 14.03
C LYS A 92 8.79 1.80 12.61
N VAL A 93 10.10 1.68 12.43
CA VAL A 93 10.76 1.42 11.13
C VAL A 93 11.08 -0.06 10.91
N GLN A 94 10.60 -0.96 11.77
CA GLN A 94 10.73 -2.42 11.66
C GLN A 94 9.39 -3.14 11.86
N ALA A 95 8.29 -2.42 12.08
CA ALA A 95 6.99 -3.02 12.35
C ALA A 95 6.43 -3.71 11.11
N ALA A 96 5.92 -4.94 11.28
CA ALA A 96 5.21 -5.71 10.28
C ALA A 96 3.72 -5.77 10.61
N PHE A 97 2.88 -5.85 9.59
CA PHE A 97 1.44 -5.75 9.72
C PHE A 97 0.76 -6.83 8.91
N VAL A 98 -0.34 -7.36 9.44
CA VAL A 98 -1.21 -8.30 8.72
C VAL A 98 -2.62 -7.74 8.66
N GLN A 99 -3.23 -7.79 7.49
CA GLN A 99 -4.64 -7.49 7.29
C GLN A 99 -5.33 -8.67 6.64
N GLY A 100 -6.39 -9.16 7.26
CA GLY A 100 -7.23 -10.22 6.75
C GLY A 100 -8.58 -9.69 6.28
N ALA A 101 -9.10 -10.27 5.20
CA ALA A 101 -10.47 -10.08 4.77
C ALA A 101 -11.13 -11.42 4.49
N VAL A 102 -12.42 -11.49 4.81
CA VAL A 102 -13.24 -12.67 4.65
C VAL A 102 -14.44 -12.28 3.82
N ILE A 103 -14.71 -12.99 2.75
CA ILE A 103 -15.98 -12.85 2.02
C ILE A 103 -16.84 -14.09 2.23
N ASP A 104 -18.09 -13.88 2.65
CA ASP A 104 -19.12 -14.90 2.64
C ASP A 104 -19.64 -15.09 1.20
N PRO A 105 -19.39 -16.23 0.55
CA PRO A 105 -19.84 -16.45 -0.82
C PRO A 105 -21.37 -16.53 -0.96
N ALA A 106 -22.12 -16.80 0.11
CA ALA A 106 -23.58 -16.89 0.06
C ALA A 106 -24.24 -15.50 0.03
N THR A 107 -23.68 -14.54 0.76
CA THR A 107 -24.27 -13.20 0.92
C THR A 107 -23.50 -12.11 0.18
N GLY A 108 -22.24 -12.37 -0.20
CA GLY A 108 -21.32 -11.38 -0.72
C GLY A 108 -20.74 -10.45 0.35
N GLN A 109 -21.11 -10.61 1.63
CA GLN A 109 -20.64 -9.76 2.71
C GLN A 109 -19.14 -9.94 2.93
N ILE A 110 -18.42 -8.82 3.01
CA ILE A 110 -17.01 -8.78 3.41
C ILE A 110 -16.93 -8.37 4.88
N SER A 111 -16.03 -9.01 5.64
CA SER A 111 -15.61 -8.62 6.99
C SER A 111 -14.09 -8.60 7.08
N ILE A 112 -13.55 -7.80 7.99
CA ILE A 112 -12.11 -7.58 8.17
C ILE A 112 -11.66 -8.16 9.50
N TYR A 113 -10.42 -8.64 9.55
CA TYR A 113 -9.76 -9.03 10.78
C TYR A 113 -8.28 -8.69 10.65
N ASN A 114 -7.67 -8.07 11.65
CA ASN A 114 -6.25 -7.72 11.61
C ASN A 114 -5.45 -8.69 12.51
N PRO A 115 -4.83 -9.77 11.99
CA PRO A 115 -3.99 -10.65 12.80
C PRO A 115 -2.87 -9.88 13.48
N LEU A 116 -2.51 -10.32 14.68
CA LEU A 116 -1.49 -9.63 15.49
C LEU A 116 -0.09 -10.09 15.10
N VAL A 117 0.85 -9.15 15.03
CA VAL A 117 2.30 -9.43 14.97
C VAL A 117 2.92 -9.16 16.34
N ILE A 118 3.81 -10.04 16.78
CA ILE A 118 4.62 -9.90 18.00
C ILE A 118 6.09 -10.21 17.68
N ASP A 119 7.02 -9.83 18.55
CA ASP A 119 8.41 -10.31 18.47
C ASP A 119 8.49 -11.80 18.79
N GLN A 120 9.36 -12.54 18.07
CA GLN A 120 9.56 -13.96 18.30
C GLN A 120 9.90 -14.26 19.76
N GLY A 121 9.20 -15.25 20.34
CA GLY A 121 9.40 -15.67 21.72
C GLY A 121 8.77 -14.77 22.78
N THR A 122 8.06 -13.71 22.40
CA THR A 122 7.33 -12.84 23.34
C THR A 122 5.85 -13.27 23.47
N GLN A 123 5.12 -12.56 24.33
CA GLN A 123 3.67 -12.70 24.46
C GLN A 123 2.99 -11.40 24.06
N PRO A 124 1.77 -11.46 23.47
CA PRO A 124 1.02 -10.25 23.18
C PRO A 124 0.59 -9.54 24.47
N ALA A 125 0.37 -8.24 24.41
CA ALA A 125 -0.14 -7.46 25.54
C ALA A 125 -1.59 -7.85 25.91
N ALA A 126 -2.34 -8.37 24.94
CA ALA A 126 -3.66 -8.95 25.13
C ALA A 126 -3.86 -10.11 24.13
N THR A 127 -4.55 -11.16 24.55
CA THR A 127 -4.86 -12.31 23.68
C THR A 127 -5.66 -11.85 22.46
N PRO A 128 -5.26 -12.22 21.22
CA PRO A 128 -6.05 -11.89 20.04
C PRO A 128 -7.46 -12.47 20.09
N ALA A 129 -8.43 -11.72 19.59
CA ALA A 129 -9.81 -12.17 19.51
C ALA A 129 -9.94 -13.30 18.48
N VAL A 130 -10.68 -14.37 18.82
CA VAL A 130 -10.94 -15.45 17.86
C VAL A 130 -12.11 -15.05 16.96
N ALA A 131 -11.85 -14.90 15.67
CA ALA A 131 -12.87 -14.52 14.68
C ALA A 131 -13.90 -15.65 14.45
N GLN A 132 -15.17 -15.30 14.38
CA GLN A 132 -16.20 -16.19 13.85
C GLN A 132 -16.25 -16.06 12.32
N LEU A 133 -15.82 -17.11 11.62
CA LEU A 133 -15.84 -17.14 10.16
C LEU A 133 -17.18 -17.66 9.64
N PRO A 134 -17.73 -17.08 8.55
CA PRO A 134 -18.89 -17.64 7.89
C PRO A 134 -18.58 -19.02 7.31
N ALA A 135 -19.60 -19.87 7.20
CA ALA A 135 -19.46 -21.18 6.57
C ALA A 135 -18.99 -21.01 5.11
N ASN A 136 -17.95 -21.75 4.72
CA ASN A 136 -17.31 -21.64 3.40
C ASN A 136 -16.75 -20.23 3.08
N GLY A 137 -16.51 -19.39 4.09
CA GLY A 137 -15.89 -18.08 3.92
C GLY A 137 -14.55 -18.16 3.20
N VAL A 138 -14.33 -17.27 2.24
CA VAL A 138 -13.04 -17.16 1.55
C VAL A 138 -12.19 -16.13 2.28
N VAL A 139 -11.17 -16.61 2.99
CA VAL A 139 -10.22 -15.77 3.74
C VAL A 139 -8.99 -15.47 2.91
N ALA A 140 -8.53 -14.23 2.93
CA ALA A 140 -7.23 -13.82 2.39
C ALA A 140 -6.50 -12.89 3.37
N LEU A 141 -5.18 -12.86 3.25
CA LEU A 141 -4.29 -12.04 4.06
C LEU A 141 -3.39 -11.19 3.16
N TRP A 142 -3.08 -9.99 3.62
CA TRP A 142 -2.09 -9.08 3.06
C TRP A 142 -1.11 -8.68 4.16
N PHE A 143 0.13 -8.44 3.77
CA PHE A 143 1.21 -8.12 4.68
C PHE A 143 1.79 -6.77 4.30
N GLY A 144 2.05 -5.96 5.32
CA GLY A 144 2.77 -4.70 5.21
C GLY A 144 3.98 -4.67 6.12
N PHE A 145 4.95 -3.83 5.80
CA PHE A 145 6.18 -3.70 6.56
C PHE A 145 6.74 -2.29 6.42
N ASN A 146 7.24 -1.72 7.51
CA ASN A 146 7.84 -0.38 7.51
C ASN A 146 9.36 -0.39 7.36
N GLY A 147 10.00 -1.57 7.37
CA GLY A 147 11.42 -1.71 7.07
C GLY A 147 11.67 -1.91 5.57
N ASN A 148 12.77 -2.56 5.20
CA ASN A 148 13.16 -2.78 3.82
C ASN A 148 12.52 -4.04 3.23
N ASN A 149 12.80 -5.20 3.83
CA ASN A 149 12.42 -6.51 3.31
C ASN A 149 11.71 -7.32 4.39
N LEU A 150 10.50 -7.77 4.08
CA LEU A 150 9.77 -8.75 4.88
C LEU A 150 9.73 -10.10 4.17
N THR A 151 10.51 -11.05 4.68
CA THR A 151 10.49 -12.44 4.21
C THR A 151 9.41 -13.22 4.95
N LEU A 152 8.52 -13.92 4.24
CA LEU A 152 7.60 -14.85 4.88
C LEU A 152 8.27 -16.20 5.11
N GLN A 153 8.22 -16.70 6.35
CA GLN A 153 8.67 -18.03 6.71
C GLN A 153 7.50 -18.90 7.17
N GLY A 154 7.44 -20.11 6.63
CA GLY A 154 6.39 -21.07 6.99
C GLY A 154 6.68 -21.86 8.25
N THR A 155 5.62 -22.25 8.94
CA THR A 155 5.62 -23.25 10.02
C THR A 155 4.73 -24.40 9.62
N ASN A 156 5.28 -25.62 9.55
CA ASN A 156 4.55 -26.84 9.16
C ASN A 156 3.78 -26.70 7.83
N GLY A 157 4.42 -26.15 6.79
CA GLY A 157 3.81 -25.96 5.47
C GLY A 157 2.79 -24.81 5.38
N SER A 158 2.76 -23.90 6.37
CA SER A 158 1.76 -22.81 6.43
C SER A 158 1.70 -21.92 5.19
N LEU A 159 2.83 -21.63 4.53
CA LEU A 159 2.84 -20.80 3.32
C LEU A 159 2.09 -21.47 2.17
N GLU A 160 2.22 -22.79 1.99
CA GLU A 160 1.50 -23.53 0.97
C GLU A 160 0.00 -23.63 1.32
N GLN A 161 -0.32 -23.94 2.58
CA GLN A 161 -1.70 -23.96 3.09
C GLN A 161 -2.41 -22.62 2.89
N GLY A 162 -1.70 -21.51 3.16
CA GLY A 162 -2.18 -20.16 2.96
C GLY A 162 -2.15 -19.69 1.51
N ARG A 163 -1.50 -20.43 0.61
CA ARG A 163 -1.22 -20.00 -0.78
C ARG A 163 -0.56 -18.63 -0.80
N CYS A 164 0.50 -18.50 0.00
CA CYS A 164 1.21 -17.26 0.21
C CYS A 164 2.16 -16.96 -0.94
N VAL A 165 2.22 -15.68 -1.33
CA VAL A 165 3.08 -15.14 -2.36
C VAL A 165 3.78 -13.92 -1.78
N ASN A 166 5.10 -14.03 -1.63
CA ASN A 166 5.97 -12.96 -1.14
C ASN A 166 6.86 -12.40 -2.27
N GLY A 167 6.70 -12.90 -3.50
CA GLY A 167 7.49 -12.48 -4.66
C GLY A 167 7.50 -13.55 -5.75
N VAL A 168 8.62 -13.63 -6.45
CA VAL A 168 9.00 -14.72 -7.36
C VAL A 168 10.26 -15.42 -6.83
N ASN A 169 10.64 -16.53 -7.45
CA ASN A 169 11.81 -17.28 -7.02
C ASN A 169 13.07 -16.39 -6.97
N GLY A 170 13.71 -16.29 -5.80
CA GLY A 170 14.90 -15.47 -5.58
C GLY A 170 14.66 -13.95 -5.51
N SER A 171 13.41 -13.47 -5.53
CA SER A 171 13.13 -12.03 -5.41
C SER A 171 11.78 -11.76 -4.76
N ILE A 172 11.80 -11.25 -3.53
CA ILE A 172 10.60 -10.85 -2.79
C ILE A 172 10.10 -9.46 -3.22
N PHE A 173 8.85 -9.11 -2.89
CA PHE A 173 8.30 -7.77 -3.15
C PHE A 173 8.84 -6.69 -2.20
N GLY A 174 9.66 -7.04 -1.20
CA GLY A 174 10.13 -6.09 -0.19
C GLY A 174 9.12 -5.93 0.93
N GLN A 175 8.33 -4.85 0.90
CA GLN A 175 7.41 -4.46 1.99
C GLN A 175 6.01 -5.09 1.89
N PHE A 176 5.75 -5.94 0.88
CA PHE A 176 4.44 -6.49 0.58
C PHE A 176 4.46 -8.01 0.44
N ALA A 177 3.36 -8.65 0.84
CA ALA A 177 3.05 -10.04 0.50
C ALA A 177 1.55 -10.28 0.62
N TYR A 178 1.09 -11.45 0.20
CA TYR A 178 -0.29 -11.87 0.44
C TYR A 178 -0.43 -13.39 0.57
N CYS A 179 -1.53 -13.86 1.15
CA CYS A 179 -1.97 -15.25 1.14
C CYS A 179 -3.40 -15.31 0.61
N ASN A 180 -3.65 -16.15 -0.40
CA ASN A 180 -4.96 -16.43 -0.99
C ASN A 180 -5.74 -15.22 -1.59
N ALA A 181 -5.12 -14.05 -1.76
CA ALA A 181 -5.74 -12.86 -2.34
C ALA A 181 -6.46 -13.10 -3.69
N PRO A 182 -5.90 -13.85 -4.66
CA PRO A 182 -6.61 -14.12 -5.92
C PRO A 182 -7.93 -14.88 -5.77
N ALA A 183 -8.06 -15.72 -4.74
CA ALA A 183 -9.32 -16.42 -4.48
C ALA A 183 -10.36 -15.48 -3.88
N PHE A 184 -9.95 -14.63 -2.93
CA PHE A 184 -10.80 -13.60 -2.35
C PHE A 184 -11.32 -12.63 -3.42
N PHE A 185 -10.44 -12.04 -4.24
CA PHE A 185 -10.86 -11.09 -5.27
C PHE A 185 -11.76 -11.73 -6.34
N ARG A 186 -11.52 -13.00 -6.70
CA ARG A 186 -12.43 -13.72 -7.59
C ARG A 186 -13.82 -13.86 -6.97
N ALA A 187 -13.91 -14.23 -5.69
CA ALA A 187 -15.18 -14.34 -4.99
C ALA A 187 -15.89 -12.98 -4.87
N ALA A 188 -15.17 -11.93 -4.50
CA ALA A 188 -15.71 -10.57 -4.42
C ALA A 188 -16.21 -10.04 -5.76
N ASN A 189 -15.41 -10.18 -6.83
CA ASN A 189 -15.81 -9.78 -8.17
C ASN A 189 -16.99 -10.61 -8.70
N ASN A 190 -17.09 -11.90 -8.35
CA ASN A 190 -18.28 -12.72 -8.64
C ASN A 190 -19.51 -12.19 -7.90
N ALA A 191 -19.39 -11.90 -6.60
CA ALA A 191 -20.47 -11.33 -5.80
C ALA A 191 -20.93 -9.97 -6.34
N MET A 192 -20.00 -9.12 -6.80
CA MET A 192 -20.33 -7.86 -7.47
C MET A 192 -21.08 -8.05 -8.78
N ARG A 193 -20.64 -8.99 -9.63
CA ARG A 193 -21.37 -9.33 -10.86
C ARG A 193 -22.77 -9.89 -10.60
N ALA A 194 -22.92 -10.63 -9.51
CA ALA A 194 -24.21 -11.18 -9.07
C ALA A 194 -25.09 -10.15 -8.32
N GLY A 195 -24.60 -8.94 -8.07
CA GLY A 195 -25.33 -7.91 -7.32
C GLY A 195 -25.38 -8.12 -5.79
N LEU A 196 -24.66 -9.11 -5.27
CA LEU A 196 -24.60 -9.43 -3.83
C LEU A 196 -23.65 -8.49 -3.05
N LEU A 197 -22.59 -8.02 -3.71
CA LEU A 197 -21.64 -7.07 -3.16
C LEU A 197 -21.67 -5.78 -3.96
N ASN A 198 -21.84 -4.63 -3.31
CA ASN A 198 -21.80 -3.33 -3.97
C ASN A 198 -20.69 -2.49 -3.37
N ALA A 199 -19.73 -2.07 -4.20
CA ALA A 199 -18.76 -1.05 -3.80
C ALA A 199 -19.50 0.28 -3.62
N PRO A 200 -19.31 1.00 -2.50
CA PRO A 200 -19.90 2.31 -2.31
C PRO A 200 -19.31 3.28 -3.34
N PRO A 201 -20.09 4.27 -3.81
CA PRO A 201 -19.57 5.31 -4.71
C PRO A 201 -18.42 6.05 -4.04
N LEU A 202 -17.45 6.54 -4.83
CA LEU A 202 -16.33 7.33 -4.31
C LEU A 202 -16.81 8.61 -3.61
N GLY A 203 -17.87 9.24 -4.13
CA GLY A 203 -18.40 10.49 -3.60
C GLY A 203 -17.70 11.73 -4.16
N MET A 204 -17.94 12.89 -3.55
CA MET A 204 -17.35 14.17 -3.92
C MET A 204 -16.60 14.74 -2.72
N ALA A 205 -15.37 15.16 -2.94
CA ALA A 205 -14.52 15.84 -1.97
C ALA A 205 -14.92 17.32 -1.81
N ASN A 206 -14.48 17.93 -0.71
CA ASN A 206 -14.73 19.33 -0.38
C ASN A 206 -14.12 20.34 -1.38
N ASP A 207 -13.21 19.88 -2.25
CA ASP A 207 -12.64 20.65 -3.35
C ASP A 207 -13.53 20.66 -4.62
N GLY A 208 -14.66 19.95 -4.58
CA GLY A 208 -15.60 19.81 -5.71
C GLY A 208 -15.19 18.78 -6.76
N LYS A 209 -14.20 17.93 -6.49
CA LYS A 209 -13.81 16.80 -7.35
C LYS A 209 -14.33 15.48 -6.79
N VAL A 210 -14.31 14.45 -7.63
CA VAL A 210 -14.59 13.08 -7.18
C VAL A 210 -13.53 12.70 -6.14
N CYS A 211 -13.95 12.07 -5.04
CA CYS A 211 -13.01 11.54 -4.04
C CYS A 211 -12.03 10.58 -4.70
N PRO A 212 -10.74 10.63 -4.34
CA PRO A 212 -9.75 9.76 -4.94
C PRO A 212 -10.04 8.30 -4.58
N SER A 213 -9.61 7.38 -5.44
CA SER A 213 -9.44 5.98 -5.06
C SER A 213 -7.95 5.67 -4.89
N VAL A 214 -7.60 4.47 -4.44
CA VAL A 214 -6.18 4.09 -4.30
C VAL A 214 -5.46 4.09 -5.64
N ARG A 215 -6.17 4.03 -6.78
CA ARG A 215 -5.60 4.05 -8.14
C ARG A 215 -5.65 5.43 -8.80
N ASP A 216 -5.78 6.50 -8.02
CA ASP A 216 -5.76 7.89 -8.50
C ASP A 216 -4.36 8.49 -8.41
N PHE A 217 -3.86 9.12 -9.49
CA PHE A 217 -2.53 9.71 -9.55
C PHE A 217 -2.30 10.88 -8.57
N GLY A 218 -3.33 11.33 -7.86
CA GLY A 218 -3.23 12.24 -6.71
C GLY A 218 -2.89 11.57 -5.38
N VAL A 219 -2.96 10.24 -5.30
CA VAL A 219 -2.67 9.43 -4.11
C VAL A 219 -1.36 8.69 -4.27
N VAL A 220 -1.18 8.05 -5.44
CA VAL A 220 -0.13 7.05 -5.70
C VAL A 220 1.29 7.61 -5.53
N ASP A 221 2.22 6.74 -5.14
CA ASP A 221 3.66 6.98 -5.26
C ASP A 221 4.32 6.01 -6.28
N MET A 222 5.63 5.77 -6.16
CA MET A 222 6.37 4.82 -7.01
C MET A 222 5.98 3.35 -6.81
N ASP A 223 5.35 3.05 -5.67
CA ASP A 223 5.04 1.74 -5.10
C ASP A 223 3.50 1.55 -4.99
N GLN A 224 2.76 2.00 -6.00
CA GLN A 224 1.30 2.01 -6.03
C GLN A 224 0.66 0.71 -5.50
N SER A 225 -0.43 0.88 -4.74
CA SER A 225 -1.23 -0.21 -4.15
C SER A 225 -0.55 -0.90 -2.97
N ASP A 226 0.55 -0.36 -2.47
CA ASP A 226 1.16 -0.80 -1.23
C ASP A 226 0.39 -0.34 0.01
N ASN A 227 0.86 -0.82 1.14
CA ASN A 227 0.38 -2.10 1.68
C ASN A 227 -0.90 -1.95 2.52
N VAL A 228 -0.91 -2.33 3.79
CA VAL A 228 -2.15 -2.55 4.55
C VAL A 228 -2.58 -1.33 5.37
N VAL A 229 -3.84 -1.32 5.83
CA VAL A 229 -4.36 -0.23 6.68
C VAL A 229 -4.21 -0.54 8.18
N THR A 230 -3.79 -1.77 8.52
CA THR A 230 -3.69 -2.26 9.89
C THR A 230 -2.87 -1.35 10.80
N SER A 231 -3.31 -1.30 12.06
CA SER A 231 -2.58 -0.70 13.17
C SER A 231 -2.63 -1.60 14.40
N TYR A 232 -1.64 -1.47 15.28
CA TYR A 232 -1.58 -2.14 16.58
C TYR A 232 -1.46 -1.13 17.72
N LEU A 233 -1.85 -1.56 18.91
CA LEU A 233 -1.45 -0.91 20.16
C LEU A 233 -0.08 -1.43 20.56
N VAL A 234 0.81 -0.54 20.98
CA VAL A 234 2.13 -0.87 21.54
C VAL A 234 2.19 -0.32 22.96
N THR A 235 2.43 -1.20 23.92
CA THR A 235 2.57 -0.84 25.33
C THR A 235 3.95 -0.27 25.63
N ALA A 236 4.12 0.35 26.81
CA ALA A 236 5.40 0.92 27.23
C ALA A 236 6.56 -0.10 27.31
N ASN A 237 6.26 -1.39 27.50
CA ASN A 237 7.24 -2.49 27.50
C ASN A 237 7.42 -3.14 26.12
N GLY A 238 6.89 -2.54 25.05
CA GLY A 238 7.09 -2.99 23.68
C GLY A 238 6.23 -4.19 23.24
N GLN A 239 5.26 -4.62 24.04
CA GLN A 239 4.31 -5.65 23.63
C GLN A 239 3.22 -5.05 22.75
N THR A 240 2.69 -5.86 21.82
CA THR A 240 1.64 -5.44 20.90
C THR A 240 0.28 -6.05 21.23
N ALA A 241 -0.79 -5.36 20.84
CA ALA A 241 -2.16 -5.86 20.88
C ALA A 241 -2.98 -5.34 19.69
N GLN A 242 -4.05 -6.06 19.35
CA GLN A 242 -5.03 -5.58 18.36
C GLN A 242 -5.70 -4.29 18.86
N VAL A 243 -6.00 -3.36 17.95
CA VAL A 243 -6.76 -2.14 18.28
C VAL A 243 -8.24 -2.48 18.39
N THR A 244 -8.68 -2.85 19.59
CA THR A 244 -10.10 -3.12 19.91
C THR A 244 -10.56 -2.25 21.06
N THR A 245 -11.87 -2.04 21.20
CA THR A 245 -12.43 -1.27 22.32
C THR A 245 -12.08 -1.90 23.68
N ALA A 246 -12.07 -3.24 23.74
CA ALA A 246 -11.64 -3.98 24.93
C ALA A 246 -10.17 -3.70 25.27
N ASN A 247 -9.27 -3.78 24.30
CA ASN A 247 -7.84 -3.57 24.53
C ASN A 247 -7.49 -2.12 24.84
N MET A 248 -8.13 -1.14 24.18
CA MET A 248 -7.95 0.29 24.48
C MET A 248 -8.45 0.66 25.89
N THR A 249 -9.43 -0.07 26.42
CA THR A 249 -9.93 0.13 27.79
C THR A 249 -9.02 -0.54 28.82
N ALA A 250 -8.53 -1.75 28.52
CA ALA A 250 -7.73 -2.56 29.44
C ALA A 250 -6.26 -2.13 29.51
N LEU A 251 -5.67 -1.68 28.39
CA LEU A 251 -4.26 -1.33 28.29
C LEU A 251 -4.08 0.18 28.48
N GLN A 252 -3.15 0.55 29.36
CA GLN A 252 -2.81 1.94 29.63
C GLN A 252 -1.53 2.35 28.91
N ASN A 253 -1.37 3.65 28.63
CA ASN A 253 -0.15 4.24 28.05
C ASN A 253 0.28 3.60 26.72
N THR A 254 -0.66 3.14 25.91
CA THR A 254 -0.38 2.57 24.59
C THR A 254 -0.13 3.63 23.54
N GLN A 255 0.75 3.36 22.60
CA GLN A 255 0.93 4.10 21.36
C GLN A 255 0.36 3.31 20.18
N THR A 256 -0.23 4.00 19.20
CA THR A 256 -0.66 3.34 17.96
C THR A 256 0.50 3.21 17.00
N GLN A 257 0.81 1.98 16.61
CA GLN A 257 1.76 1.61 15.57
C GLN A 257 1.00 1.43 14.26
N VAL A 258 1.47 2.03 13.18
CA VAL A 258 0.75 2.08 11.89
C VAL A 258 1.66 1.70 10.74
N ASN A 259 1.08 1.12 9.70
CA ASN A 259 1.76 0.82 8.47
C ASN A 259 1.83 2.08 7.57
N GLY A 260 3.01 2.40 7.04
CA GLY A 260 3.16 3.42 6.01
C GLY A 260 2.77 2.84 4.65
N SER A 261 1.56 3.12 4.18
CA SER A 261 0.99 2.53 2.96
C SER A 261 0.15 3.53 2.16
N ASP A 262 0.06 3.37 0.84
CA ASP A 262 -0.90 4.08 -0.01
C ASP A 262 -2.35 3.84 0.43
N ASN A 263 -2.68 2.60 0.80
CA ASN A 263 -4.02 2.25 1.25
C ASN A 263 -4.42 2.96 2.54
N ARG A 264 -3.49 3.13 3.49
CA ARG A 264 -3.74 3.90 4.71
C ARG A 264 -3.70 5.39 4.45
N LEU A 265 -2.80 5.87 3.58
CA LEU A 265 -2.75 7.25 3.13
C LEU A 265 -4.12 7.69 2.61
N LEU A 266 -4.72 6.89 1.71
CA LEU A 266 -6.08 7.12 1.24
C LEU A 266 -7.10 7.08 2.38
N ALA A 267 -7.28 5.90 2.99
CA ALA A 267 -8.46 5.61 3.80
C ALA A 267 -8.47 6.34 5.17
N VAL A 268 -7.32 6.82 5.63
CA VAL A 268 -7.19 7.47 6.94
C VAL A 268 -6.81 8.94 6.81
N ALA A 269 -5.84 9.28 5.98
CA ALA A 269 -5.33 10.65 5.92
C ALA A 269 -6.07 11.50 4.87
N MET A 270 -6.12 11.05 3.61
CA MET A 270 -6.71 11.82 2.52
C MET A 270 -8.22 11.88 2.62
N ASP A 271 -8.91 10.76 2.85
CA ASP A 271 -10.38 10.77 2.93
C ASP A 271 -10.87 11.71 4.04
N GLY A 272 -10.25 11.64 5.23
CA GLY A 272 -10.57 12.53 6.34
C GLY A 272 -10.23 14.00 6.08
N ALA A 273 -9.14 14.27 5.34
CA ALA A 273 -8.78 15.64 4.96
C ALA A 273 -9.76 16.25 3.94
N LEU A 274 -10.16 15.45 2.95
CA LEU A 274 -10.98 15.84 1.82
C LEU A 274 -12.49 15.78 2.09
N GLY A 275 -12.91 15.23 3.23
CA GLY A 275 -14.32 15.02 3.55
C GLY A 275 -14.95 13.81 2.83
N CYS A 276 -14.12 12.91 2.33
CA CYS A 276 -14.53 11.67 1.70
C CYS A 276 -14.79 10.58 2.75
N THR A 277 -15.47 9.52 2.34
CA THR A 277 -15.79 8.39 3.22
C THR A 277 -15.14 7.13 2.66
N PRO A 278 -14.20 6.49 3.40
CA PRO A 278 -13.59 5.24 2.95
C PRO A 278 -14.63 4.12 2.90
N TRP A 279 -14.41 3.12 2.04
CA TRP A 279 -15.18 1.88 2.15
C TRP A 279 -14.71 1.08 3.37
N MET A 280 -15.65 0.80 4.27
CA MET A 280 -15.41 0.07 5.50
C MET A 280 -16.24 -1.22 5.55
N ALA A 281 -15.73 -2.24 6.25
CA ALA A 281 -16.44 -3.49 6.53
C ALA A 281 -16.33 -3.89 8.02
N PRO A 282 -17.23 -4.75 8.54
CA PRO A 282 -17.25 -5.12 9.96
C PRO A 282 -15.93 -5.73 10.43
N ASP A 283 -15.47 -5.32 11.61
CA ASP A 283 -14.30 -5.88 12.28
C ASP A 283 -14.66 -7.13 13.09
N LEU A 284 -14.13 -8.28 12.68
CA LEU A 284 -14.33 -9.55 13.37
C LEU A 284 -13.59 -9.63 14.72
N ALA A 285 -12.59 -8.77 14.96
CA ALA A 285 -11.89 -8.68 16.24
C ALA A 285 -12.57 -7.68 17.20
N ASN A 286 -13.43 -6.81 16.70
CA ASN A 286 -14.10 -5.75 17.48
C ASN A 286 -15.57 -5.58 17.04
N PRO A 287 -16.47 -6.49 17.46
CA PRO A 287 -17.87 -6.47 17.01
C PRO A 287 -18.55 -5.11 17.20
N GLY A 288 -19.28 -4.67 16.18
CA GLY A 288 -19.94 -3.35 16.15
C GLY A 288 -19.06 -2.21 15.60
N HIS A 289 -17.78 -2.48 15.34
CA HIS A 289 -16.87 -1.54 14.68
C HIS A 289 -16.65 -1.92 13.22
N MET A 290 -16.24 -0.93 12.43
CA MET A 290 -15.95 -1.07 11.00
C MET A 290 -14.50 -0.65 10.75
N LEU A 291 -13.84 -1.29 9.80
CA LEU A 291 -12.47 -0.99 9.40
C LEU A 291 -12.35 -0.79 7.88
N PRO A 292 -11.45 0.10 7.43
CA PRO A 292 -11.01 0.12 6.05
C PRO A 292 -10.01 -1.02 5.83
N ALA A 293 -9.84 -1.42 4.57
CA ALA A 293 -8.86 -2.44 4.24
C ALA A 293 -8.36 -2.31 2.80
N LEU A 294 -7.13 -2.73 2.55
CA LEU A 294 -6.54 -2.83 1.20
C LEU A 294 -7.50 -3.49 0.21
N PRO A 295 -8.08 -4.68 0.47
CA PRO A 295 -8.97 -5.30 -0.49
C PRO A 295 -10.23 -4.47 -0.80
N LEU A 296 -10.73 -3.67 0.15
CA LEU A 296 -11.88 -2.79 -0.10
C LEU A 296 -11.48 -1.64 -1.03
N ASN A 297 -10.35 -1.00 -0.74
CA ASN A 297 -9.80 0.09 -1.56
C ASN A 297 -9.54 -0.38 -3.00
N GLU A 298 -8.92 -1.55 -3.17
CA GLU A 298 -8.62 -2.11 -4.50
C GLU A 298 -9.88 -2.49 -5.27
N LEU A 299 -10.87 -3.11 -4.62
CA LEU A 299 -12.16 -3.44 -5.24
C LEU A 299 -12.93 -2.18 -5.65
N GLN A 300 -12.95 -1.15 -4.80
CA GLN A 300 -13.59 0.13 -5.11
C GLN A 300 -12.91 0.80 -6.30
N ALA A 301 -11.58 0.88 -6.29
CA ALA A 301 -10.81 1.46 -7.37
C ALA A 301 -10.95 0.69 -8.69
N ALA A 302 -10.95 -0.65 -8.64
CA ALA A 302 -11.19 -1.50 -9.80
C ALA A 302 -12.55 -1.26 -10.45
N ARG A 303 -13.57 -0.93 -9.65
CA ARG A 303 -14.93 -0.72 -10.12
C ARG A 303 -15.20 0.72 -10.57
N LEU A 304 -14.62 1.71 -9.89
CA LEU A 304 -15.08 3.10 -9.93
C LEU A 304 -14.03 4.12 -10.39
N GLN A 305 -12.73 3.80 -10.39
CA GLN A 305 -11.71 4.74 -10.88
C GLN A 305 -11.86 4.93 -12.40
N ALA A 306 -12.06 6.19 -12.82
CA ALA A 306 -12.07 6.56 -14.22
C ALA A 306 -10.64 6.63 -14.79
N PRO A 307 -10.44 6.41 -16.10
CA PRO A 307 -9.15 6.63 -16.75
C PRO A 307 -8.65 8.08 -16.59
N PRO A 308 -7.32 8.27 -16.44
CA PRO A 308 -6.30 7.23 -16.36
C PRO A 308 -6.27 6.54 -14.98
N VAL A 309 -6.18 5.21 -15.00
CA VAL A 309 -6.13 4.38 -13.78
C VAL A 309 -4.68 4.06 -13.47
N ALA A 310 -4.20 4.44 -12.28
CA ALA A 310 -2.88 4.07 -11.81
C ALA A 310 -2.84 2.56 -11.50
N ARG A 311 -2.02 1.84 -12.24
CA ARG A 311 -1.73 0.41 -12.04
C ARG A 311 -0.23 0.26 -11.87
N VAL A 312 0.19 -0.73 -11.09
CA VAL A 312 1.60 -1.01 -10.78
C VAL A 312 2.43 -1.01 -12.08
N PRO A 313 3.37 -0.06 -12.28
CA PRO A 313 4.16 0.03 -13.50
C PRO A 313 5.30 -1.01 -13.54
N ALA A 314 5.86 -1.24 -14.72
CA ALA A 314 6.92 -2.25 -14.92
C ALA A 314 8.22 -1.98 -14.15
N ASN A 315 8.47 -0.73 -13.74
CA ASN A 315 9.67 -0.32 -13.01
C ASN A 315 9.36 0.10 -11.57
N ASP A 316 8.23 -0.36 -11.04
CA ASP A 316 7.93 -0.26 -9.62
C ASP A 316 9.01 -1.03 -8.81
N PRO A 317 9.61 -0.41 -7.78
CA PRO A 317 10.66 -1.01 -6.96
C PRO A 317 10.33 -2.39 -6.36
N MET A 318 9.06 -2.67 -6.07
CA MET A 318 8.63 -3.96 -5.52
C MET A 318 8.51 -5.05 -6.59
N VAL A 319 8.51 -4.71 -7.88
CA VAL A 319 8.30 -5.68 -8.98
C VAL A 319 9.46 -5.79 -9.96
N ILE A 320 10.57 -5.09 -9.70
CA ILE A 320 11.84 -5.31 -10.41
C ILE A 320 12.66 -6.43 -9.76
N THR A 321 13.48 -7.09 -10.56
CA THR A 321 14.46 -8.11 -10.14
C THR A 321 15.83 -7.67 -10.66
N ASN A 322 16.85 -7.58 -9.80
CA ASN A 322 18.20 -7.13 -10.18
C ASN A 322 18.22 -5.82 -10.98
N ASN A 323 17.44 -4.83 -10.54
CA ASN A 323 17.26 -3.52 -11.19
C ASN A 323 16.72 -3.58 -12.62
N GLN A 324 16.00 -4.64 -12.99
CA GLN A 324 15.34 -4.78 -14.29
C GLN A 324 13.86 -5.15 -14.11
N PRO A 325 12.97 -4.64 -14.97
CA PRO A 325 11.57 -5.06 -14.99
C PRO A 325 11.39 -6.57 -15.13
N ASP A 326 10.54 -7.15 -14.28
CA ASP A 326 10.22 -8.59 -14.28
C ASP A 326 8.71 -8.78 -14.43
N ILE A 327 8.28 -9.30 -15.58
CA ILE A 327 6.86 -9.47 -15.88
C ILE A 327 6.19 -10.51 -14.96
N ASN A 328 6.92 -11.52 -14.50
CA ASN A 328 6.38 -12.54 -13.62
C ASN A 328 6.13 -11.95 -12.24
N LYS A 329 7.09 -11.17 -11.74
CA LYS A 329 6.98 -10.47 -10.45
C LYS A 329 5.90 -9.40 -10.48
N LEU A 330 5.85 -8.60 -11.54
CA LEU A 330 4.78 -7.63 -11.79
C LEU A 330 3.40 -8.28 -11.77
N ASN A 331 3.21 -9.37 -12.54
CA ASN A 331 1.92 -10.05 -12.61
C ASN A 331 1.56 -10.76 -11.30
N ALA A 332 2.55 -11.25 -10.55
CA ALA A 332 2.33 -11.82 -9.22
C ALA A 332 1.86 -10.74 -8.23
N TYR A 333 2.46 -9.55 -8.25
CA TYR A 333 2.03 -8.41 -7.44
C TYR A 333 0.63 -7.97 -7.83
N ARG A 334 0.37 -7.70 -9.12
CA ARG A 334 -0.94 -7.24 -9.63
C ARG A 334 -2.09 -8.17 -9.25
N ARG A 335 -1.89 -9.49 -9.29
CA ARG A 335 -2.89 -10.47 -8.80
C ARG A 335 -3.19 -10.33 -7.30
N GLY A 336 -2.22 -9.90 -6.52
CA GLY A 336 -2.34 -9.63 -5.09
C GLY A 336 -3.15 -8.40 -4.74
N VAL A 337 -3.41 -7.50 -5.70
CA VAL A 337 -4.10 -6.21 -5.51
C VAL A 337 -5.23 -6.00 -6.52
N ASP A 338 -5.85 -7.09 -7.01
CA ASP A 338 -6.95 -7.08 -7.99
C ASP A 338 -6.70 -6.25 -9.26
N GLN A 339 -5.46 -6.28 -9.74
CA GLN A 339 -5.08 -5.71 -11.03
C GLN A 339 -4.89 -6.82 -12.07
N SER A 340 -5.37 -6.57 -13.29
CA SER A 340 -5.22 -7.53 -14.38
C SER A 340 -3.73 -7.71 -14.74
N PRO A 341 -3.26 -8.97 -14.88
CA PRO A 341 -1.95 -9.26 -15.44
C PRO A 341 -1.81 -8.70 -16.87
N VAL A 342 -0.57 -8.45 -17.27
CA VAL A 342 -0.20 -8.06 -18.63
C VAL A 342 0.61 -9.15 -19.32
N SER A 343 0.49 -9.25 -20.64
CA SER A 343 1.27 -10.18 -21.46
C SER A 343 2.64 -9.61 -21.86
N THR A 344 2.83 -8.29 -21.79
CA THR A 344 4.09 -7.61 -22.13
C THR A 344 4.39 -6.47 -21.16
N LEU A 345 5.67 -6.13 -20.97
CA LEU A 345 6.08 -4.97 -20.18
C LEU A 345 5.64 -3.64 -20.81
N VAL A 346 5.45 -3.59 -22.13
CA VAL A 346 4.94 -2.40 -22.83
C VAL A 346 3.53 -2.04 -22.34
N ALA A 347 2.69 -3.03 -22.07
CA ALA A 347 1.35 -2.81 -21.51
C ALA A 347 1.37 -2.32 -20.04
N ALA A 348 2.53 -2.30 -19.38
CA ALA A 348 2.77 -1.73 -18.06
C ALA A 348 3.84 -0.62 -18.10
N SER A 349 3.90 0.13 -19.20
CA SER A 349 4.90 1.17 -19.46
C SER A 349 5.04 2.18 -18.32
N THR A 350 6.20 2.20 -17.66
CA THR A 350 6.57 3.21 -16.65
C THR A 350 6.58 4.61 -17.24
N THR A 351 7.01 4.79 -18.50
CA THR A 351 6.97 6.10 -19.16
C THR A 351 5.53 6.62 -19.27
N THR A 352 4.56 5.75 -19.57
CA THR A 352 3.14 6.15 -19.62
C THR A 352 2.62 6.49 -18.23
N TYR A 353 2.99 5.70 -17.23
CA TYR A 353 2.68 5.99 -15.83
C TYR A 353 3.21 7.37 -15.41
N CYS A 354 4.50 7.66 -15.67
CA CYS A 354 5.12 8.95 -15.39
C CYS A 354 4.42 10.13 -16.09
N ARG A 355 3.93 9.95 -17.33
CA ARG A 355 3.16 11.02 -18.01
C ARG A 355 1.87 11.35 -17.27
N HIS A 356 1.13 10.34 -16.81
CA HIS A 356 -0.09 10.56 -16.03
C HIS A 356 0.20 11.12 -14.64
N LEU A 357 1.24 10.60 -13.97
CA LEU A 357 1.70 11.12 -12.68
C LEU A 357 2.01 12.62 -12.78
N LEU A 358 2.80 13.03 -13.79
CA LEU A 358 3.12 14.44 -14.03
C LEU A 358 1.89 15.28 -14.37
N ALA A 359 0.97 14.75 -15.18
CA ALA A 359 -0.20 15.51 -15.63
C ALA A 359 -1.25 15.73 -14.53
N ILE A 360 -1.30 14.86 -13.52
CA ILE A 360 -2.37 14.85 -12.51
C ILE A 360 -1.86 15.21 -11.12
N GLY A 361 -0.81 14.54 -10.65
CA GLY A 361 -0.33 14.61 -9.27
C GLY A 361 -0.11 16.05 -8.77
N PRO A 362 0.71 16.88 -9.44
CA PRO A 362 0.99 18.24 -8.99
C PRO A 362 -0.26 19.12 -8.93
N ALA A 363 -1.13 19.03 -9.93
CA ALA A 363 -2.37 19.80 -9.97
C ALA A 363 -3.32 19.39 -8.85
N ARG A 364 -3.41 18.09 -8.54
CA ARG A 364 -4.21 17.57 -7.44
C ARG A 364 -3.68 18.03 -6.08
N ILE A 365 -2.37 17.88 -5.84
CA ILE A 365 -1.71 18.33 -4.60
C ILE A 365 -1.93 19.83 -4.37
N GLN A 366 -1.85 20.64 -5.42
CA GLN A 366 -2.09 22.08 -5.34
C GLN A 366 -3.54 22.43 -5.00
N LEU A 367 -4.50 21.73 -5.61
CA LEU A 367 -5.93 21.92 -5.38
C LEU A 367 -6.28 21.60 -3.92
N ASP A 368 -5.75 20.50 -3.41
CA ASP A 368 -6.04 19.99 -2.06
C ASP A 368 -5.22 20.70 -0.96
N MET A 369 -4.32 21.62 -1.30
CA MET A 369 -3.42 22.28 -0.36
C MET A 369 -4.16 22.88 0.85
N GLN A 370 -5.25 23.62 0.62
CA GLN A 370 -6.00 24.24 1.72
C GLN A 370 -6.64 23.22 2.67
N LEU A 371 -6.99 22.03 2.17
CA LEU A 371 -7.60 20.94 2.93
C LEU A 371 -6.57 20.09 3.67
N THR A 372 -5.32 20.06 3.18
CA THR A 372 -4.26 19.15 3.65
C THR A 372 -3.16 19.84 4.45
N GLN A 373 -2.90 21.14 4.25
CA GLN A 373 -1.84 21.87 4.96
C GLN A 373 -2.06 21.95 6.48
N GLY A 374 -3.32 21.96 6.92
CA GLY A 374 -3.69 21.98 8.34
C GLY A 374 -3.81 20.59 8.97
N ARG A 375 -3.54 19.52 8.20
CA ARG A 375 -3.67 18.14 8.67
C ARG A 375 -2.29 17.58 9.07
N PRO A 376 -2.21 16.76 10.14
CA PRO A 376 -0.97 16.11 10.53
C PRO A 376 -0.37 15.28 9.39
N SER A 377 0.96 15.23 9.32
CA SER A 377 1.66 14.30 8.43
C SER A 377 1.41 12.85 8.88
N PRO A 378 1.18 11.91 7.94
CA PRO A 378 1.21 10.48 8.22
C PRO A 378 2.56 10.01 8.81
N ASP A 379 3.66 10.65 8.42
CA ASP A 379 4.98 10.46 9.01
C ASP A 379 5.64 11.80 9.38
N PRO A 380 5.61 12.17 10.67
CA PRO A 380 6.24 13.40 11.17
C PRO A 380 7.77 13.46 11.02
N ALA A 381 8.44 12.31 10.83
CA ALA A 381 9.88 12.27 10.59
C ALA A 381 10.24 12.59 9.13
N VAL A 382 9.24 12.59 8.24
CA VAL A 382 9.40 12.86 6.80
C VAL A 382 8.85 14.24 6.45
N ALA A 383 7.67 14.60 6.97
CA ALA A 383 7.03 15.88 6.67
C ALA A 383 6.25 16.44 7.86
N ASN A 384 6.02 17.75 7.90
CA ASN A 384 5.30 18.41 8.99
C ASN A 384 3.77 18.53 8.79
N SER A 385 3.26 18.26 7.59
CA SER A 385 1.83 18.29 7.25
C SER A 385 1.50 17.24 6.19
N LEU A 386 0.22 16.91 6.02
CA LEU A 386 -0.21 16.03 4.92
C LEU A 386 0.13 16.64 3.55
N PHE A 387 0.02 17.96 3.40
CA PHE A 387 0.39 18.66 2.16
C PHE A 387 1.87 18.44 1.80
N THR A 388 2.78 18.72 2.74
CA THR A 388 4.23 18.57 2.52
C THR A 388 4.62 17.10 2.37
N PHE A 389 3.90 16.19 3.01
CA PHE A 389 4.05 14.74 2.83
C PHE A 389 3.72 14.29 1.40
N LEU A 390 2.56 14.69 0.88
CA LEU A 390 2.14 14.35 -0.50
C LEU A 390 3.11 14.94 -1.53
N ALA A 391 3.56 16.17 -1.34
CA ALA A 391 4.56 16.79 -2.19
C ALA A 391 5.90 16.03 -2.18
N GLN A 392 6.39 15.63 -1.02
CA GLN A 392 7.64 14.87 -0.91
C GLN A 392 7.51 13.47 -1.52
N ARG A 393 6.36 12.79 -1.35
CA ARG A 393 6.08 11.52 -2.02
C ARG A 393 6.12 11.64 -3.54
N PHE A 394 5.51 12.69 -4.09
CA PHE A 394 5.58 12.96 -5.52
C PHE A 394 7.03 13.12 -5.98
N VAL A 395 7.83 13.96 -5.29
CA VAL A 395 9.23 14.21 -5.64
C VAL A 395 10.07 12.93 -5.61
N ALA A 396 9.90 12.12 -4.56
CA ALA A 396 10.58 10.83 -4.45
C ALA A 396 10.22 9.88 -5.61
N SER A 397 8.93 9.81 -5.94
CA SER A 397 8.40 8.96 -7.01
C SER A 397 8.87 9.38 -8.39
N TYR A 398 8.87 10.69 -8.65
CA TYR A 398 9.23 11.27 -9.94
C TYR A 398 10.76 11.26 -10.17
N GLY A 399 11.55 11.32 -9.09
CA GLY A 399 13.00 11.38 -9.09
C GLY A 399 13.72 10.10 -9.55
N ALA A 400 15.04 10.21 -9.67
CA ALA A 400 15.90 9.17 -10.25
C ALA A 400 15.92 7.85 -9.46
N ASN A 401 15.76 7.88 -8.14
CA ASN A 401 15.71 6.66 -7.31
C ASN A 401 14.28 6.16 -7.02
N GLY A 402 13.26 6.80 -7.60
CA GLY A 402 11.89 6.27 -7.70
C GLY A 402 11.67 5.65 -9.08
N LEU A 403 10.69 6.15 -9.83
CA LEU A 403 10.39 5.70 -11.19
C LEU A 403 11.28 6.32 -12.28
N ASN A 404 12.19 7.25 -11.91
CA ASN A 404 13.05 8.00 -12.84
C ASN A 404 12.26 8.72 -13.94
N CYS A 405 11.12 9.33 -13.57
CA CYS A 405 10.29 10.07 -14.51
C CYS A 405 11.02 11.26 -15.13
N VAL A 406 11.96 11.89 -14.40
CA VAL A 406 12.87 12.92 -14.95
C VAL A 406 13.60 12.39 -16.19
N GLY A 407 14.26 11.24 -16.07
CA GLY A 407 15.00 10.62 -17.18
C GLY A 407 14.08 10.10 -18.28
N LEU A 408 12.96 9.46 -17.92
CA LEU A 408 12.03 8.86 -18.87
C LEU A 408 11.26 9.89 -19.71
N LEU A 409 10.96 11.05 -19.14
CA LEU A 409 10.20 12.11 -19.81
C LEU A 409 11.06 13.25 -20.33
N ASN A 410 12.34 13.31 -19.91
CA ASN A 410 13.22 14.47 -20.10
C ASN A 410 12.53 15.78 -19.65
N LYS A 411 11.88 15.73 -18.49
CA LYS A 411 11.17 16.87 -17.89
C LYS A 411 11.56 16.99 -16.41
N PRO A 412 11.91 18.20 -15.95
CA PRO A 412 12.24 18.40 -14.54
C PRO A 412 11.03 18.10 -13.65
N ASP A 413 11.30 17.88 -12.37
CA ASP A 413 10.26 17.80 -11.36
C ASP A 413 9.55 19.16 -11.24
N PRO A 414 8.21 19.22 -11.37
CA PRO A 414 7.47 20.47 -11.20
C PRO A 414 7.34 20.92 -9.73
N ILE A 415 7.65 20.05 -8.77
CA ILE A 415 7.52 20.31 -7.33
C ILE A 415 8.90 20.46 -6.72
N THR A 416 9.08 21.50 -5.90
CA THR A 416 10.27 21.67 -5.05
C THR A 416 9.85 21.69 -3.59
N VAL A 417 10.44 20.81 -2.80
CA VAL A 417 10.22 20.70 -1.35
C VAL A 417 11.40 21.32 -0.61
N THR A 418 11.10 22.15 0.40
CA THR A 418 12.10 22.65 1.34
C THR A 418 12.06 21.80 2.60
N THR A 419 13.22 21.37 3.07
CA THR A 419 13.36 20.57 4.30
C THR A 419 14.02 21.38 5.42
N ASP A 420 13.74 21.01 6.66
CA ASP A 420 14.49 21.50 7.82
C ASP A 420 15.88 20.81 7.92
N ALA A 421 16.62 21.11 9.01
CA ALA A 421 17.93 20.52 9.27
C ALA A 421 17.90 19.00 9.50
N ASN A 422 16.74 18.42 9.81
CA ASN A 422 16.56 16.99 10.01
C ASN A 422 16.08 16.27 8.74
N GLY A 423 15.88 17.00 7.64
CA GLY A 423 15.34 16.47 6.39
C GLY A 423 13.81 16.39 6.34
N VAL A 424 13.11 16.98 7.31
CA VAL A 424 11.64 17.01 7.36
C VAL A 424 11.13 18.06 6.38
N ALA A 425 10.24 17.69 5.45
CA ALA A 425 9.59 18.63 4.54
C ALA A 425 8.71 19.62 5.31
N THR A 426 9.00 20.92 5.11
CA THR A 426 8.34 22.01 5.82
C THR A 426 7.56 22.96 4.92
N SER A 427 7.92 23.04 3.63
CA SER A 427 7.16 23.79 2.64
C SER A 427 7.38 23.26 1.24
N THR A 428 6.50 23.65 0.32
CA THR A 428 6.50 23.19 -1.07
C THR A 428 6.22 24.36 -1.99
N THR A 429 6.90 24.39 -3.14
CA THR A 429 6.60 25.30 -4.25
C THR A 429 6.35 24.49 -5.52
N LEU A 430 5.35 24.90 -6.30
CA LEU A 430 5.01 24.28 -7.57
C LEU A 430 5.32 25.26 -8.71
N THR A 431 5.99 24.78 -9.74
CA THR A 431 6.21 25.58 -10.95
C THR A 431 4.93 25.65 -11.78
N THR A 432 4.41 26.87 -11.97
CA THR A 432 3.21 27.12 -12.77
C THR A 432 3.50 26.82 -14.25
N GLY A 433 2.88 25.78 -14.80
CA GLY A 433 2.97 25.43 -16.24
C GLY A 433 3.06 23.95 -16.61
N ALA A 434 3.08 23.02 -15.64
CA ALA A 434 3.31 21.59 -15.91
C ALA A 434 2.10 20.79 -16.48
N ALA A 435 1.00 21.46 -16.87
CA ALA A 435 -0.14 20.77 -17.47
C ALA A 435 0.23 20.24 -18.86
N VAL A 436 0.55 18.95 -18.95
CA VAL A 436 0.65 18.24 -20.23
C VAL A 436 -0.75 17.73 -20.57
N THR A 437 -1.35 18.23 -21.64
CA THR A 437 -2.62 17.74 -22.16
C THR A 437 -2.51 16.22 -22.43
N PRO A 438 -3.39 15.37 -21.86
CA PRO A 438 -3.35 13.94 -22.15
C PRO A 438 -3.67 13.69 -23.63
N THR A 439 -2.70 13.21 -24.41
CA THR A 439 -2.96 12.74 -25.77
C THR A 439 -3.63 11.37 -25.69
N ALA A 440 -4.89 11.27 -26.11
CA ALA A 440 -5.60 10.00 -26.24
C ALA A 440 -4.87 9.07 -27.23
N GLY A 441 -4.26 8.01 -26.71
CA GLY A 441 -3.63 6.97 -27.51
C GLY A 441 -4.65 5.95 -28.02
N ALA A 442 -5.00 6.07 -29.30
CA ALA A 442 -5.56 5.09 -30.24
C ALA A 442 -6.31 3.86 -29.66
N SER A 443 -7.65 3.95 -29.64
CA SER A 443 -8.51 2.77 -29.75
C SER A 443 -8.93 2.63 -31.22
N SER A 444 -8.60 1.50 -31.83
CA SER A 444 -8.99 1.15 -33.19
C SER A 444 -10.51 1.02 -33.31
N THR A 445 -11.11 1.90 -34.11
CA THR A 445 -12.54 1.96 -34.42
C THR A 445 -12.95 0.94 -35.49
N THR A 446 -13.96 0.14 -35.18
CA THR A 446 -15.08 -0.27 -36.05
C THR A 446 -16.28 -0.36 -35.10
N GLY A 447 -17.40 0.37 -35.17
CA GLY A 447 -17.97 1.25 -36.17
C GLY A 447 -19.46 0.90 -36.30
N VAL A 448 -20.35 1.50 -35.49
CA VAL A 448 -21.79 1.70 -35.79
C VAL A 448 -22.28 2.96 -35.03
N PRO A 449 -22.99 3.91 -35.68
CA PRO A 449 -23.37 5.18 -35.09
C PRO A 449 -24.79 5.19 -34.51
N ALA A 450 -25.02 5.95 -33.44
CA ALA A 450 -26.32 6.58 -33.18
C ALA A 450 -26.18 7.80 -32.23
N THR A 451 -26.72 8.92 -32.68
CA THR A 451 -27.07 10.14 -31.91
C THR A 451 -28.57 10.39 -32.19
N PRO A 452 -29.32 11.31 -31.55
CA PRO A 452 -29.29 11.90 -30.20
C PRO A 452 -30.65 11.81 -29.42
N THR A 453 -30.58 12.04 -28.11
CA THR A 453 -31.51 12.76 -27.19
C THR A 453 -33.05 12.51 -27.14
N ALA A 454 -33.48 12.02 -25.97
CA ALA A 454 -34.66 12.28 -25.09
C ALA A 454 -36.06 12.67 -25.66
N PRO A 455 -37.16 12.23 -25.00
CA PRO A 455 -37.70 13.10 -23.94
C PRO A 455 -38.36 12.40 -22.72
N THR A 456 -38.51 13.22 -21.70
CA THR A 456 -39.23 13.10 -20.42
C THR A 456 -40.70 12.69 -20.56
N MET A 457 -41.21 11.80 -19.68
CA MET A 457 -42.65 11.65 -19.41
C MET A 457 -42.96 11.46 -17.92
N SER A 458 -44.04 12.13 -17.50
CA SER A 458 -44.65 12.19 -16.17
C SER A 458 -45.35 10.88 -15.75
N PRO A 459 -45.69 10.68 -14.45
CA PRO A 459 -46.21 9.41 -13.94
C PRO A 459 -47.72 9.24 -14.20
N PRO A 460 -48.21 8.01 -14.48
CA PRO A 460 -49.64 7.76 -14.54
C PRO A 460 -50.23 7.40 -13.16
N GLN A 461 -51.49 7.80 -13.02
CA GLN A 461 -52.37 7.69 -11.87
C GLN A 461 -52.79 6.24 -11.54
N SER A 462 -53.20 6.04 -10.28
CA SER A 462 -53.87 4.84 -9.77
C SER A 462 -55.15 4.47 -10.53
N PRO A 463 -55.56 3.20 -10.43
CA PRO A 463 -56.98 2.92 -10.24
C PRO A 463 -57.29 2.03 -9.03
N THR A 464 -58.45 2.39 -8.51
CA THR A 464 -59.38 1.88 -7.51
C THR A 464 -59.52 0.36 -7.34
N THR A 465 -59.82 0.03 -6.09
CA THR A 465 -60.33 -1.19 -5.44
C THR A 465 -61.43 -1.96 -6.18
N VAL A 466 -61.34 -3.31 -6.16
CA VAL A 466 -62.50 -4.23 -6.12
C VAL A 466 -62.22 -5.36 -5.12
N VAL A 467 -63.26 -5.69 -4.37
CA VAL A 467 -63.35 -6.54 -3.18
C VAL A 467 -63.48 -8.03 -3.54
N GLY A 468 -62.69 -8.87 -2.86
CA GLY A 468 -63.11 -10.06 -2.11
C GLY A 468 -63.47 -11.34 -2.85
N ILE A 469 -62.71 -12.43 -2.60
CA ILE A 469 -63.24 -13.74 -2.15
C ILE A 469 -62.15 -14.51 -1.38
N THR A 470 -62.48 -15.01 -0.20
CA THR A 470 -61.71 -15.94 0.67
C THR A 470 -61.84 -17.39 0.14
N PRO A 471 -60.83 -18.26 0.36
CA PRO A 471 -61.10 -19.42 1.22
C PRO A 471 -60.00 -19.78 2.23
N THR A 472 -60.50 -20.27 3.37
CA THR A 472 -59.92 -20.79 4.62
C THR A 472 -59.13 -22.11 4.42
N PRO A 473 -58.28 -22.53 5.38
CA PRO A 473 -57.18 -23.47 5.15
C PRO A 473 -57.52 -24.93 5.49
N THR A 474 -56.77 -25.87 4.90
CA THR A 474 -56.85 -27.30 5.20
C THR A 474 -55.61 -27.77 5.95
N THR A 475 -55.85 -28.28 7.14
CA THR A 475 -54.96 -29.00 8.06
C THR A 475 -54.61 -30.42 7.57
N GLY A 476 -53.40 -30.90 7.87
CA GLY A 476 -53.07 -32.33 7.86
C GLY A 476 -51.64 -32.68 8.28
N ALA A 477 -51.44 -32.87 9.60
CA ALA A 477 -50.79 -34.02 10.26
C ALA A 477 -49.60 -34.72 9.55
N SER A 478 -48.38 -34.63 10.08
CA SER A 478 -47.77 -35.53 11.11
C SER A 478 -47.32 -36.89 10.59
N THR A 479 -46.00 -37.09 10.48
CA THR A 479 -45.30 -38.32 10.90
C THR A 479 -43.81 -38.06 11.13
N THR A 480 -43.41 -38.16 12.39
CA THR A 480 -42.03 -38.38 12.88
C THR A 480 -41.55 -39.79 12.49
N PRO A 481 -40.23 -40.01 12.36
CA PRO A 481 -39.63 -41.27 12.76
C PRO A 481 -38.67 -41.07 13.93
N THR A 482 -38.90 -41.83 14.99
CA THR A 482 -38.00 -42.00 16.14
C THR A 482 -37.58 -43.48 16.19
N VAL A 483 -36.44 -43.72 16.88
CA VAL A 483 -35.99 -44.96 17.56
C VAL A 483 -34.91 -45.76 16.79
N PRO A 484 -33.90 -46.39 17.45
CA PRO A 484 -33.38 -46.31 18.83
C PRO A 484 -31.84 -46.06 18.95
N PRO A 485 -31.33 -45.85 20.19
CA PRO A 485 -29.92 -45.89 20.53
C PRO A 485 -29.47 -47.29 21.03
N THR A 486 -28.21 -47.65 20.75
CA THR A 486 -27.42 -48.70 21.42
C THR A 486 -26.05 -48.06 21.74
N GLY A 487 -25.61 -47.93 22.99
CA GLY A 487 -25.16 -49.00 23.89
C GLY A 487 -23.67 -49.31 23.61
N SER A 488 -22.73 -48.53 24.14
CA SER A 488 -21.91 -48.79 25.34
C SER A 488 -20.59 -49.58 25.11
N THR A 489 -19.51 -48.96 25.59
CA THR A 489 -18.28 -49.54 26.21
C THR A 489 -17.36 -50.49 25.43
N ALA A 490 -16.13 -50.03 25.16
CA ALA A 490 -14.89 -50.77 25.48
C ALA A 490 -13.64 -49.87 25.37
N THR A 491 -13.10 -49.47 26.53
CA THR A 491 -11.65 -49.27 26.73
C THR A 491 -11.01 -50.65 26.80
N PRO A 492 -9.73 -50.83 26.37
CA PRO A 492 -8.78 -51.22 27.41
C PRO A 492 -7.34 -50.69 27.21
N THR A 493 -6.76 -50.32 28.36
CA THR A 493 -5.38 -50.54 28.84
C THR A 493 -4.15 -50.06 28.04
N MET A 494 -3.44 -49.15 28.70
CA MET A 494 -1.98 -49.10 28.77
C MET A 494 -1.37 -50.47 29.16
N GLY A 495 -0.22 -50.78 28.57
CA GLY A 495 0.76 -51.77 29.05
C GLY A 495 2.18 -51.19 28.95
N PRO A 496 3.15 -51.66 29.75
CA PRO A 496 4.27 -50.86 30.23
C PRO A 496 5.58 -51.01 29.42
N GLY A 497 6.45 -50.01 29.55
CA GLY A 497 7.90 -50.18 29.77
C GLY A 497 8.76 -50.75 28.65
N ASN A 498 9.48 -49.86 27.96
CA ASN A 498 10.95 -49.75 28.04
C ASN A 498 11.40 -48.38 27.52
#